data_AF-A0A6P8ND43-F1
#
_entry.id   AF-A0A6P8ND43-F1
#
_cell.length_a   1.000
_cell.length_b   1.000
_cell.length_c   1.000
_cell.angle_alpha   90.00
_cell.angle_beta   90.00
_cell.angle_gamma   90.00
#
_symmetry.space_group_name_H-M   'P 1'
#
loop_
_entity.id
_entity.type
_entity.pdbx_description
1 polymer ?
#
loop_
_entity_poly.entity_id
_entity_poly.type
_entity_poly.pdbx_seq_one_letter_code
_entity_poly.pdbx_strand_id
1 'polypeptide(L)'
;MGTRRKMNKDDNVEDGIHESKHVHERSDVRGDEKNIAILLFLYLLQGIPLGLCGSIPMLLQNRDVSYRQQAEFSFVQWPFSLKLFWAPIVDSVFSQRFGRRKTWLIPTQYLMGFFMLLLSSHVNQWLGSKTIKPNIEMLTVIFFVLNVLAATQDIVVDGWALTMLKRCNVGYASTCNSVGQTAGYFIGYVLFMALESPEFCNSYLRSTPSNEGILTLPDFLYFWGWVFIIITTLLALFKHEDSEKMHKDEELNTDIKHAYKLLWNIVKLPSIKTIIIFLLTAKIGFSACDAVTGLKLVEAGIPKEKFALMAVPMIPLQILLPLAISKYTVGPRPMDVYIMAMPYRLAFGLVAAVLVYVTPYIVTGGHVPAYYFIVLIALYLIHQVFTSSMFVASMAFFAKISDPAVGGTYMTLLNTLSNLGANWPATAALWFVDPLTYRQCSTDPSNDCSTISERELCMDTHNGACNMQFDGYYIESILCLIIGFAWLRWGRRKIDLLQTRPMSAWKIILSKQNR
;
A
#
# COMPACT_ATOMS: atom_id res chain seq x y z
N MET A 1 59.75 -32.73 -46.66
CA MET A 1 59.92 -31.89 -45.45
C MET A 1 58.64 -32.03 -44.63
N GLY A 2 58.53 -32.99 -43.71
CA GLY A 2 58.99 -32.91 -42.30
C GLY A 2 57.93 -32.15 -41.46
N THR A 3 57.32 -32.62 -40.38
CA THR A 3 57.59 -33.74 -39.46
C THR A 3 56.35 -33.97 -38.57
N ARG A 4 56.13 -35.21 -38.11
CA ARG A 4 55.16 -35.64 -37.07
C ARG A 4 55.26 -34.85 -35.75
N ARG A 5 54.12 -34.68 -35.04
CA ARG A 5 54.01 -35.02 -33.61
C ARG A 5 52.56 -35.18 -33.13
N LYS A 6 52.22 -36.40 -32.67
CA LYS A 6 51.12 -36.71 -31.74
C LYS A 6 51.52 -36.23 -30.34
N MET A 7 50.59 -35.71 -29.55
CA MET A 7 50.70 -35.69 -28.10
C MET A 7 49.30 -35.80 -27.46
N ASN A 8 49.03 -36.94 -26.84
CA ASN A 8 48.05 -37.09 -25.77
C ASN A 8 48.75 -36.70 -24.46
N LYS A 9 48.11 -35.93 -23.58
CA LYS A 9 47.91 -36.31 -22.17
C LYS A 9 47.00 -35.31 -21.46
N ASP A 10 46.18 -35.89 -20.60
CA ASP A 10 45.28 -35.31 -19.63
C ASP A 10 45.92 -34.20 -18.78
N ASP A 11 45.11 -33.20 -18.45
CA ASP A 11 45.07 -32.64 -17.09
C ASP A 11 43.63 -32.19 -16.80
N ASN A 12 42.97 -32.99 -15.97
CA ASN A 12 41.70 -32.68 -15.34
C ASN A 12 41.89 -31.49 -14.39
N VAL A 13 41.09 -30.44 -14.58
CA VAL A 13 40.62 -29.61 -13.47
C VAL A 13 39.10 -29.67 -13.53
N GLU A 14 38.53 -30.56 -12.74
CA GLU A 14 37.11 -30.62 -12.43
C GLU A 14 36.68 -29.36 -11.68
N ASP A 15 36.25 -28.33 -12.41
CA ASP A 15 35.31 -27.37 -11.83
C ASP A 15 33.91 -27.96 -12.03
N GLY A 16 33.49 -28.72 -11.02
CA GLY A 16 32.15 -29.30 -10.89
C GLY A 16 31.09 -28.21 -10.71
N ILE A 17 30.76 -27.52 -11.79
CA ILE A 17 29.49 -26.80 -11.92
C ILE A 17 28.58 -27.72 -12.73
N HIS A 18 27.73 -28.45 -12.02
CA HIS A 18 26.50 -28.95 -12.61
C HIS A 18 25.73 -27.72 -13.10
N GLU A 19 25.88 -27.36 -14.38
CA GLU A 19 24.91 -26.55 -15.10
C GLU A 19 23.60 -27.34 -15.10
N SER A 20 22.77 -27.11 -14.08
CA SER A 20 21.36 -27.42 -14.18
C SER A 20 20.83 -26.61 -15.35
N LYS A 21 20.66 -27.27 -16.50
CA LYS A 21 19.86 -26.77 -17.60
C LYS A 21 18.51 -26.34 -17.02
N HIS A 22 18.35 -25.05 -16.71
CA HIS A 22 17.04 -24.46 -16.48
C HIS A 22 16.34 -24.46 -17.82
N VAL A 23 15.79 -25.62 -18.19
CA VAL A 23 14.68 -25.67 -19.14
C VAL A 23 13.62 -24.77 -18.49
N HIS A 24 13.35 -23.62 -19.10
CA HIS A 24 12.14 -22.86 -18.79
C HIS A 24 10.97 -23.78 -19.16
N GLU A 25 10.53 -24.61 -18.21
CA GLU A 25 9.26 -25.31 -18.31
C GLU A 25 8.21 -24.23 -18.58
N ARG A 26 7.46 -24.38 -19.68
CA ARG A 26 6.30 -23.53 -19.93
C ARG A 26 5.38 -23.61 -18.72
N SER A 27 4.89 -22.46 -18.26
CA SER A 27 3.93 -22.42 -17.18
C SER A 27 2.69 -23.24 -17.57
N ASP A 28 2.46 -24.33 -16.85
CA ASP A 28 1.24 -25.15 -16.98
C ASP A 28 0.41 -24.94 -15.72
N VAL A 29 -0.71 -24.23 -15.89
CA VAL A 29 -1.63 -23.89 -14.79
C VAL A 29 -2.46 -25.11 -14.36
N ARG A 30 -2.50 -26.18 -15.16
CA ARG A 30 -3.27 -27.38 -14.83
C ARG A 30 -2.80 -27.98 -13.50
N GLY A 31 -3.72 -28.10 -12.55
CA GLY A 31 -3.46 -28.59 -11.19
C GLY A 31 -3.22 -27.51 -10.14
N ASP A 32 -2.89 -26.27 -10.53
CA ASP A 32 -2.74 -25.14 -9.60
C ASP A 32 -3.98 -24.24 -9.53
N GLU A 33 -4.96 -24.43 -10.42
CA GLU A 33 -6.18 -23.61 -10.53
C GLU A 33 -6.90 -23.40 -9.19
N LYS A 34 -7.07 -24.47 -8.40
CA LYS A 34 -7.71 -24.40 -7.08
C LYS A 34 -6.86 -23.59 -6.08
N ASN A 35 -5.55 -23.77 -6.12
CA ASN A 35 -4.63 -23.05 -5.22
C ASN A 35 -4.57 -21.56 -5.59
N ILE A 36 -4.56 -21.24 -6.88
CA ILE A 36 -4.64 -19.87 -7.40
C ILE A 36 -5.96 -19.22 -6.98
N ALA A 37 -7.10 -19.91 -7.11
CA ALA A 37 -8.40 -19.40 -6.69
C ALA A 37 -8.44 -19.11 -5.17
N ILE A 38 -7.90 -20.02 -4.35
CA ILE A 38 -7.80 -19.82 -2.89
C ILE A 38 -6.92 -18.60 -2.58
N LEU A 39 -5.75 -18.48 -3.21
CA LEU A 39 -4.85 -17.35 -3.00
C LEU A 39 -5.49 -16.03 -3.40
N LEU A 40 -6.12 -15.96 -4.58
CA LEU A 40 -6.85 -14.77 -5.03
C LEU A 40 -7.92 -14.35 -4.01
N PHE A 41 -8.67 -15.31 -3.48
CA PHE A 41 -9.71 -15.02 -2.50
C PHE A 41 -9.14 -14.60 -1.14
N LEU A 42 -8.05 -15.21 -0.68
CA LEU A 42 -7.35 -14.80 0.54
C LEU A 42 -6.80 -13.37 0.45
N TYR A 43 -6.23 -13.00 -0.69
CA TYR A 43 -5.77 -11.64 -0.96
C TYR A 43 -6.93 -10.66 -1.13
N LEU A 44 -8.07 -11.10 -1.68
CA LEU A 44 -9.30 -10.30 -1.70
C LEU A 44 -9.80 -10.00 -0.29
N LEU A 45 -9.85 -11.00 0.59
CA LEU A 45 -10.22 -10.80 2.00
C LEU A 45 -9.30 -9.77 2.66
N GLN A 46 -8.00 -9.85 2.42
CA GLN A 46 -7.04 -8.88 2.95
C GLN A 46 -7.24 -7.45 2.39
N GLY A 47 -7.61 -7.33 1.11
CA GLY A 47 -7.85 -6.03 0.48
C GLY A 47 -9.04 -5.28 1.07
N ILE A 48 -10.02 -5.96 1.66
CA ILE A 48 -11.23 -5.32 2.19
C ILE A 48 -10.95 -4.41 3.39
N PRO A 49 -10.28 -4.87 4.47
CA PRO A 49 -9.82 -3.98 5.54
C PRO A 49 -8.98 -2.81 5.01
N LEU A 50 -8.10 -3.05 4.03
CA LEU A 50 -7.29 -1.98 3.41
C LEU A 50 -8.15 -0.93 2.72
N GLY A 51 -9.14 -1.35 1.94
CA GLY A 51 -10.12 -0.46 1.29
C GLY A 51 -10.93 0.34 2.31
N LEU A 52 -11.35 -0.32 3.40
CA LEU A 52 -12.10 0.31 4.47
C LEU A 52 -11.29 1.41 5.17
N CYS A 53 -9.98 1.19 5.35
CA CYS A 53 -9.09 2.24 5.89
C CYS A 53 -8.96 3.45 4.95
N GLY A 54 -9.18 3.26 3.64
CA GLY A 54 -9.26 4.35 2.67
C GLY A 54 -10.60 5.08 2.66
N SER A 55 -11.71 4.40 2.99
CA SER A 55 -13.05 5.03 3.02
C SER A 55 -13.27 5.90 4.25
N ILE A 56 -12.73 5.51 5.41
CA ILE A 56 -12.97 6.23 6.67
C ILE A 56 -12.55 7.71 6.60
N PRO A 57 -11.35 8.09 6.11
CA PRO A 57 -10.98 9.50 5.94
C PRO A 57 -11.98 10.29 5.09
N MET A 58 -12.49 9.68 4.00
CA MET A 58 -13.51 10.30 3.14
C MET A 58 -14.86 10.45 3.85
N LEU A 59 -15.25 9.49 4.69
CA LEU A 59 -16.47 9.57 5.50
C LEU A 59 -16.37 10.63 6.61
N LEU A 60 -15.16 10.82 7.15
CA LEU A 60 -14.85 11.80 8.19
C LEU A 60 -14.74 13.24 7.65
N GLN A 61 -14.38 13.40 6.37
CA GLN A 61 -14.13 14.73 5.79
C GLN A 61 -15.33 15.68 5.90
N ASN A 62 -16.56 15.16 5.78
CA ASN A 62 -17.79 15.96 5.87
C ASN A 62 -18.33 16.09 7.31
N ARG A 63 -17.55 15.72 8.34
CA ARG A 63 -17.96 15.72 9.76
C ARG A 63 -17.12 16.66 10.63
N ASP A 64 -16.63 17.76 10.06
CA ASP A 64 -15.80 18.78 10.73
C ASP A 64 -14.56 18.21 11.43
N VAL A 65 -13.94 17.18 10.82
CA VAL A 65 -12.70 16.58 11.31
C VAL A 65 -11.49 17.36 10.79
N SER A 66 -10.57 17.70 11.69
CA SER A 66 -9.34 18.42 11.35
C SER A 66 -8.35 17.55 10.56
N TYR A 67 -7.45 18.17 9.79
CA TYR A 67 -6.38 17.45 9.08
C TYR A 67 -5.40 16.80 10.05
N ARG A 68 -5.20 17.40 11.23
CA ARG A 68 -4.49 16.75 12.33
C ARG A 68 -5.10 15.41 12.75
N GLN A 69 -6.43 15.35 12.88
CA GLN A 69 -7.14 14.11 13.19
C GLN A 69 -7.09 13.10 12.04
N GLN A 70 -7.12 13.56 10.78
CA GLN A 70 -6.86 12.70 9.62
C GLN A 70 -5.43 12.12 9.67
N ALA A 71 -4.45 12.90 10.12
CA ALA A 71 -3.08 12.43 10.34
C ALA A 71 -3.01 11.37 11.45
N GLU A 72 -3.73 11.56 12.56
CA GLU A 72 -3.86 10.55 13.62
C GLU A 72 -4.45 9.24 13.07
N PHE A 73 -5.52 9.31 12.29
CA PHE A 73 -6.09 8.11 11.66
C PHE A 73 -5.15 7.45 10.64
N SER A 74 -4.29 8.21 9.96
CA SER A 74 -3.35 7.64 8.97
C SER A 74 -2.36 6.62 9.55
N PHE A 75 -2.13 6.64 10.88
CA PHE A 75 -1.33 5.63 11.57
C PHE A 75 -1.88 4.20 11.43
N VAL A 76 -3.17 4.05 11.11
CA VAL A 76 -3.81 2.76 10.85
C VAL A 76 -3.09 1.95 9.75
N GLN A 77 -2.43 2.61 8.78
CA GLN A 77 -1.71 1.93 7.70
C GLN A 77 -0.26 1.54 8.06
N TRP A 78 0.28 2.04 9.18
CA TRP A 78 1.66 1.76 9.58
C TRP A 78 1.99 0.29 9.86
N PRO A 79 1.07 -0.59 10.31
CA PRO A 79 1.36 -2.01 10.46
C PRO A 79 1.95 -2.65 9.19
N PHE A 80 1.48 -2.30 7.99
CA PHE A 80 2.06 -2.78 6.72
C PHE A 80 3.48 -2.29 6.45
N SER A 81 3.88 -1.20 7.11
CA SER A 81 5.24 -0.64 7.11
C SER A 81 6.12 -1.15 8.25
N LEU A 82 5.54 -1.88 9.20
CA LEU A 82 6.25 -2.43 10.36
C LEU A 82 6.26 -3.98 10.36
N LYS A 83 5.52 -4.63 9.44
CA LYS A 83 5.34 -6.09 9.40
C LYS A 83 6.63 -6.91 9.43
N LEU A 84 7.72 -6.35 8.89
CA LEU A 84 9.05 -6.94 8.96
C LEU A 84 9.51 -7.26 10.39
N PHE A 85 9.08 -6.49 11.40
CA PHE A 85 9.47 -6.68 12.79
C PHE A 85 8.93 -7.98 13.37
N TRP A 86 7.76 -8.48 12.93
CA TRP A 86 7.20 -9.73 13.44
C TRP A 86 7.12 -10.85 12.39
N ALA A 87 7.43 -10.58 11.13
CA ALA A 87 7.48 -11.61 10.09
C ALA A 87 8.37 -12.82 10.44
N PRO A 88 9.59 -12.65 10.99
CA PRO A 88 10.41 -13.80 11.43
C PRO A 88 9.75 -14.64 12.53
N ILE A 89 8.95 -14.01 13.41
CA ILE A 89 8.23 -14.71 14.48
C ILE A 89 7.12 -15.57 13.88
N VAL A 90 6.34 -15.00 12.95
CA VAL A 90 5.28 -15.71 12.23
C VAL A 90 5.84 -16.91 11.46
N ASP A 91 7.02 -16.76 10.88
CA ASP A 91 7.68 -17.83 10.13
C ASP A 91 8.24 -18.95 11.03
N SER A 92 8.65 -18.65 12.26
CA SER A 92 9.40 -19.58 13.13
C SER A 92 8.53 -20.28 14.18
N VAL A 93 7.49 -19.61 14.67
CA VAL A 93 6.62 -20.13 15.73
C VAL A 93 5.41 -20.79 15.09
N PHE A 94 5.34 -22.11 15.11
CA PHE A 94 4.18 -22.82 14.57
C PHE A 94 3.94 -24.18 15.24
N SER A 95 2.72 -24.69 15.10
CA SER A 95 2.34 -26.03 15.56
C SER A 95 2.50 -27.04 14.44
N GLN A 96 3.35 -28.05 14.65
CA GLN A 96 3.58 -29.15 13.69
C GLN A 96 2.30 -29.94 13.39
N ARG A 97 1.36 -30.02 14.34
CA ARG A 97 0.10 -30.77 14.19
C ARG A 97 -0.91 -30.05 13.28
N PHE A 98 -0.87 -28.72 13.26
CA PHE A 98 -1.85 -27.89 12.56
C PHE A 98 -1.32 -27.36 11.22
N GLY A 99 0.00 -27.39 11.04
CA GLY A 99 0.69 -26.86 9.87
C GLY A 99 1.22 -25.45 10.09
N ARG A 100 2.30 -25.10 9.41
CA ARG A 100 3.04 -23.84 9.60
C ARG A 100 2.19 -22.62 9.28
N ARG A 101 1.53 -22.59 8.13
CA ARG A 101 0.77 -21.41 7.68
C ARG A 101 -0.60 -21.34 8.36
N LYS A 102 -1.24 -22.50 8.56
CA LYS A 102 -2.52 -22.59 9.28
C LYS A 102 -2.45 -22.09 10.72
N THR A 103 -1.34 -22.32 11.42
CA THR A 103 -1.16 -21.90 12.82
C THR A 103 -1.39 -20.39 13.01
N TRP A 104 -1.03 -19.58 12.02
CA TRP A 104 -1.25 -18.13 12.07
C TRP A 104 -2.46 -17.67 11.29
N LEU A 105 -2.71 -18.23 10.10
CA LEU A 105 -3.80 -17.76 9.23
C LEU A 105 -5.16 -17.85 9.93
N ILE A 106 -5.45 -19.00 10.55
CA ILE A 106 -6.78 -19.30 11.09
C ILE A 106 -7.11 -18.42 12.30
N PRO A 107 -6.26 -18.31 13.34
CA PRO A 107 -6.51 -17.39 14.45
C PRO A 107 -6.62 -15.94 14.00
N THR A 108 -5.75 -15.49 13.09
CA THR A 108 -5.76 -14.11 12.59
C THR A 108 -7.07 -13.78 11.86
N GLN A 109 -7.53 -14.65 10.95
CA GLN A 109 -8.78 -14.40 10.23
C GLN A 109 -10.03 -14.49 11.12
N TYR A 110 -10.08 -15.41 12.09
CA TYR A 110 -11.16 -15.43 13.08
C TYR A 110 -11.18 -14.16 13.93
N LEU A 111 -10.00 -13.70 14.36
CA LEU A 111 -9.90 -12.47 15.15
C LEU A 111 -10.34 -11.26 14.31
N MET A 112 -9.97 -11.18 13.03
CA MET A 112 -10.47 -10.14 12.12
C MET A 112 -11.99 -10.20 11.97
N GLY A 113 -12.57 -11.39 11.75
CA GLY A 113 -14.01 -11.57 11.61
C GLY A 113 -14.78 -11.16 12.86
N PHE A 114 -14.33 -11.61 14.04
CA PHE A 114 -14.92 -11.20 15.32
C PHE A 114 -14.76 -9.70 15.57
N PHE A 115 -13.60 -9.14 15.25
CA PHE A 115 -13.35 -7.72 15.39
C PHE A 115 -14.25 -6.87 14.48
N MET A 116 -14.50 -7.31 13.25
CA MET A 116 -15.47 -6.67 12.34
C MET A 116 -16.91 -6.75 12.87
N LEU A 117 -17.31 -7.88 13.48
CA LEU A 117 -18.64 -8.00 14.11
C LEU A 117 -18.78 -7.09 15.34
N LEU A 118 -17.75 -7.02 16.18
CA LEU A 118 -17.71 -6.07 17.31
C LEU A 118 -17.79 -4.62 16.83
N LEU A 119 -17.04 -4.30 15.76
CA LEU A 119 -17.07 -2.98 15.14
C LEU A 119 -18.46 -2.65 14.61
N SER A 120 -19.12 -3.57 13.91
CA SER A 120 -20.46 -3.35 13.37
C SER A 120 -21.45 -2.83 14.42
N SER A 121 -21.41 -3.37 15.63
CA SER A 121 -22.32 -2.96 16.72
C SER A 121 -22.01 -1.58 17.35
N HIS A 122 -20.78 -1.08 17.25
CA HIS A 122 -20.33 0.12 17.97
C HIS A 122 -19.86 1.26 17.06
N VAL A 123 -19.62 1.00 15.77
CA VAL A 123 -18.97 1.96 14.87
C VAL A 123 -19.77 3.24 14.69
N ASN A 124 -21.11 3.16 14.72
CA ASN A 124 -21.98 4.35 14.64
C ASN A 124 -21.78 5.29 15.84
N GLN A 125 -21.46 4.76 17.02
CA GLN A 125 -21.18 5.57 18.19
C GLN A 125 -19.86 6.32 18.05
N TRP A 126 -18.83 5.67 17.49
CA TRP A 126 -17.49 6.25 17.35
C TRP A 126 -17.33 7.18 16.15
N LEU A 127 -18.02 6.90 15.04
CA LEU A 127 -18.13 7.82 13.91
C LEU A 127 -18.88 9.11 14.27
N GLY A 128 -19.62 9.10 15.38
CA GLY A 128 -20.45 10.22 15.79
C GLY A 128 -21.68 10.40 14.89
N SER A 129 -22.49 11.38 15.24
CA SER A 129 -23.65 11.83 14.45
C SER A 129 -23.47 13.31 14.11
N LYS A 130 -24.42 13.92 13.40
CA LYS A 130 -24.37 15.38 13.10
C LYS A 130 -24.27 16.26 14.35
N THR A 131 -24.56 15.72 15.54
CA THR A 131 -24.52 16.43 16.83
C THR A 131 -23.41 15.95 17.78
N ILE A 132 -22.78 14.80 17.51
CA ILE A 132 -21.76 14.20 18.38
C ILE A 132 -20.46 14.06 17.59
N LYS A 133 -19.39 14.71 18.06
CA LYS A 133 -18.07 14.65 17.41
C LYS A 133 -17.54 13.20 17.35
N PRO A 134 -16.89 12.79 16.25
CA PRO A 134 -16.29 11.46 16.15
C PRO A 134 -15.14 11.26 17.13
N ASN A 135 -15.04 10.06 17.70
CA ASN A 135 -13.89 9.66 18.52
C ASN A 135 -12.81 9.05 17.63
N ILE A 136 -11.97 9.92 17.08
CA ILE A 136 -10.90 9.55 16.13
C ILE A 136 -9.83 8.68 16.78
N GLU A 137 -9.52 8.91 18.05
CA GLU A 137 -8.52 8.12 18.79
C GLU A 137 -8.96 6.66 18.88
N MET A 138 -10.19 6.40 19.33
CA MET A 138 -10.72 5.04 19.43
C MET A 138 -10.81 4.36 18.07
N LEU A 139 -11.28 5.08 17.04
CA LEU A 139 -11.30 4.57 15.66
C LEU A 139 -9.88 4.19 15.20
N THR A 140 -8.89 5.02 15.49
CA THR A 140 -7.50 4.79 15.13
C THR A 140 -6.95 3.53 15.81
N VAL A 141 -7.12 3.39 17.13
CA VAL A 141 -6.65 2.22 17.90
C VAL A 141 -7.27 0.93 17.35
N ILE A 142 -8.57 0.95 17.13
CA ILE A 142 -9.32 -0.20 16.66
C ILE A 142 -8.88 -0.61 15.25
N PHE A 143 -8.89 0.32 14.30
CA PHE A 143 -8.50 0.02 12.92
C PHE A 143 -7.02 -0.32 12.83
N PHE A 144 -6.17 0.22 13.72
CA PHE A 144 -4.77 -0.17 13.84
C PHE A 144 -4.65 -1.66 14.22
N VAL A 145 -5.41 -2.13 15.22
CA VAL A 145 -5.46 -3.56 15.58
C VAL A 145 -5.93 -4.40 14.40
N LEU A 146 -6.99 -4.00 13.71
CA LEU A 146 -7.46 -4.69 12.50
C LEU A 146 -6.37 -4.78 11.41
N ASN A 147 -5.56 -3.72 11.23
CA ASN A 147 -4.47 -3.69 10.26
C ASN A 147 -3.24 -4.50 10.69
N VAL A 148 -2.95 -4.60 11.99
CA VAL A 148 -1.92 -5.54 12.49
C VAL A 148 -2.29 -6.98 12.14
N LEU A 149 -3.58 -7.34 12.28
CA LEU A 149 -4.07 -8.66 11.87
C LEU A 149 -3.99 -8.84 10.35
N ALA A 150 -4.46 -7.87 9.56
CA ALA A 150 -4.38 -7.93 8.11
C ALA A 150 -2.92 -8.04 7.60
N ALA A 151 -1.98 -7.30 8.19
CA ALA A 151 -0.55 -7.38 7.87
C ALA A 151 0.07 -8.71 8.31
N THR A 152 -0.43 -9.33 9.38
CA THR A 152 -0.02 -10.69 9.79
C THR A 152 -0.54 -11.74 8.79
N GLN A 153 -1.79 -11.62 8.35
CA GLN A 153 -2.35 -12.45 7.29
C GLN A 153 -1.53 -12.33 6.00
N ASP A 154 -1.14 -11.12 5.60
CA ASP A 154 -0.32 -10.86 4.40
C ASP A 154 1.01 -11.64 4.44
N ILE A 155 1.73 -11.61 5.56
CA ILE A 155 2.97 -12.40 5.74
C ILE A 155 2.71 -13.90 5.54
N VAL A 156 1.63 -14.40 6.15
CA VAL A 156 1.30 -15.83 6.10
C VAL A 156 0.90 -16.26 4.70
N VAL A 157 0.04 -15.49 4.03
CA VAL A 157 -0.47 -15.81 2.69
C VAL A 157 0.65 -15.69 1.64
N ASP A 158 1.51 -14.68 1.74
CA ASP A 158 2.70 -14.55 0.87
C ASP A 158 3.63 -15.76 1.04
N GLY A 159 3.88 -16.19 2.28
CA GLY A 159 4.66 -17.39 2.56
C GLY A 159 3.99 -18.68 2.09
N TRP A 160 2.66 -18.76 2.14
CA TRP A 160 1.89 -19.92 1.70
C TRP A 160 1.79 -20.02 0.18
N ALA A 161 1.77 -18.89 -0.54
CA ALA A 161 1.74 -18.86 -1.99
C ALA A 161 2.97 -19.54 -2.63
N LEU A 162 4.14 -19.40 -2.01
CA LEU A 162 5.39 -20.02 -2.47
C LEU A 162 5.39 -21.55 -2.34
N THR A 163 4.64 -22.10 -1.38
CA THR A 163 4.56 -23.55 -1.16
C THR A 163 3.31 -24.19 -1.78
N MET A 164 2.23 -23.42 -1.99
CA MET A 164 0.99 -23.89 -2.62
C MET A 164 1.07 -23.99 -4.15
N LEU A 165 1.91 -23.19 -4.80
CA LEU A 165 2.05 -23.18 -6.26
C LEU A 165 3.20 -24.09 -6.69
N LYS A 166 3.06 -24.72 -7.86
CA LYS A 166 4.17 -25.45 -8.49
C LYS A 166 5.34 -24.50 -8.74
N ARG A 167 6.58 -25.02 -8.68
CA ARG A 167 7.81 -24.23 -8.90
C ARG A 167 7.79 -23.40 -10.19
N CYS A 168 7.23 -23.93 -11.28
CA CYS A 168 7.08 -23.24 -12.56
C CYS A 168 6.05 -22.10 -12.54
N ASN A 169 5.13 -22.11 -11.57
CA ASN A 169 4.01 -21.17 -11.42
C ASN A 169 4.18 -20.21 -10.24
N VAL A 170 5.26 -20.29 -9.46
CA VAL A 170 5.52 -19.39 -8.32
C VAL A 170 5.50 -17.91 -8.71
N GLY A 171 5.84 -17.59 -9.97
CA GLY A 171 5.72 -16.23 -10.51
C GLY A 171 4.30 -15.64 -10.41
N TYR A 172 3.26 -16.48 -10.49
CA TYR A 172 1.87 -16.05 -10.35
C TYR A 172 1.50 -15.62 -8.93
N ALA A 173 2.27 -15.97 -7.89
CA ALA A 173 2.01 -15.56 -6.51
C ALA A 173 1.90 -14.03 -6.40
N SER A 174 2.85 -13.30 -7.01
CA SER A 174 2.86 -11.83 -7.04
C SER A 174 1.65 -11.25 -7.76
N THR A 175 1.17 -11.93 -8.80
CA THR A 175 -0.02 -11.52 -9.57
C THR A 175 -1.29 -11.76 -8.76
N CYS A 176 -1.41 -12.91 -8.08
CA CYS A 176 -2.52 -13.20 -7.18
C CYS A 176 -2.61 -12.18 -6.05
N ASN A 177 -1.47 -11.81 -5.46
CA ASN A 177 -1.39 -10.78 -4.43
C ASN A 177 -1.94 -9.45 -4.97
N SER A 178 -1.33 -8.93 -6.04
CA SER A 178 -1.69 -7.62 -6.58
C SER A 178 -3.16 -7.54 -7.04
N VAL A 179 -3.65 -8.55 -7.77
CA VAL A 179 -5.03 -8.57 -8.27
C VAL A 179 -6.02 -8.77 -7.13
N GLY A 180 -5.77 -9.73 -6.23
CA GLY A 180 -6.65 -10.02 -5.11
C GLY A 180 -6.79 -8.83 -4.17
N GLN A 181 -5.68 -8.24 -3.72
CA GLN A 181 -5.72 -7.06 -2.84
C GLN A 181 -6.39 -5.86 -3.52
N THR A 182 -6.15 -5.62 -4.81
CA THR A 182 -6.81 -4.53 -5.55
C THR A 182 -8.33 -4.74 -5.63
N ALA A 183 -8.78 -5.98 -5.89
CA ALA A 183 -10.20 -6.31 -5.90
C ALA A 183 -10.85 -6.11 -4.52
N GLY A 184 -10.18 -6.56 -3.45
CA GLY A 184 -10.65 -6.34 -2.09
C GLY A 184 -10.69 -4.85 -1.72
N TYR A 185 -9.67 -4.08 -2.08
CA TYR A 185 -9.61 -2.63 -1.87
C TYR A 185 -10.75 -1.93 -2.61
N PHE A 186 -11.02 -2.31 -3.85
CA PHE A 186 -12.14 -1.79 -4.63
C PHE A 186 -13.48 -2.02 -3.94
N ILE A 187 -13.70 -3.21 -3.39
CA ILE A 187 -14.92 -3.55 -2.64
C ILE A 187 -15.01 -2.71 -1.35
N GLY A 188 -13.92 -2.66 -0.57
CA GLY A 188 -13.88 -1.96 0.72
C GLY A 188 -13.89 -0.43 0.63
N TYR A 189 -13.48 0.12 -0.52
CA TYR A 189 -13.43 1.56 -0.76
C TYR A 189 -14.50 2.01 -1.75
N VAL A 190 -14.35 1.68 -3.03
CA VAL A 190 -15.15 2.28 -4.12
C VAL A 190 -16.59 1.80 -4.08
N LEU A 191 -16.79 0.47 -4.03
CA LEU A 191 -18.13 -0.11 -4.01
C LEU A 191 -18.85 0.27 -2.71
N PHE A 192 -18.15 0.19 -1.58
CA PHE A 192 -18.70 0.61 -0.29
C PHE A 192 -19.13 2.08 -0.29
N MET A 193 -18.27 3.02 -0.72
CA MET A 193 -18.59 4.45 -0.77
C MET A 193 -19.76 4.76 -1.71
N ALA A 194 -19.87 4.05 -2.83
CA ALA A 194 -20.99 4.21 -3.75
C ALA A 194 -22.32 3.69 -3.14
N LEU A 195 -22.30 2.56 -2.43
CA LEU A 195 -23.49 1.97 -1.81
C LEU A 195 -23.92 2.65 -0.50
N GLU A 196 -23.00 3.33 0.18
CA GLU A 196 -23.27 4.13 1.38
C GLU A 196 -23.87 5.50 1.04
N SER A 197 -23.57 6.07 -0.13
CA SER A 197 -24.13 7.36 -0.55
C SER A 197 -25.62 7.22 -0.94
N PRO A 198 -26.53 7.96 -0.25
CA PRO A 198 -27.93 8.00 -0.65
C PRO A 198 -28.11 8.64 -2.02
N GLU A 199 -27.31 9.65 -2.38
CA GLU A 199 -27.36 10.33 -3.68
C GLU A 199 -27.07 9.35 -4.83
N PHE A 200 -26.03 8.54 -4.70
CA PHE A 200 -25.71 7.51 -5.69
C PHE A 200 -26.81 6.47 -5.79
N CYS A 201 -27.26 5.92 -4.65
CA CYS A 201 -28.31 4.91 -4.63
C CYS A 201 -29.62 5.43 -5.25
N ASN A 202 -30.03 6.67 -4.94
CA ASN A 202 -31.24 7.27 -5.49
C ASN A 202 -31.12 7.60 -6.97
N SER A 203 -29.92 7.91 -7.46
CA SER A 203 -29.70 8.25 -8.87
C SER A 203 -29.58 7.02 -9.78
N TYR A 204 -28.97 5.93 -9.29
CA TYR A 204 -28.59 4.79 -10.14
C TYR A 204 -29.24 3.45 -9.77
N LEU A 205 -29.65 3.23 -8.52
CA LEU A 205 -30.05 1.90 -8.02
C LEU A 205 -31.51 1.83 -7.54
N ARG A 206 -32.10 2.92 -7.04
CA ARG A 206 -33.45 2.95 -6.47
C ARG A 206 -34.45 3.65 -7.36
N SER A 207 -35.67 3.14 -7.36
CA SER A 207 -36.83 3.81 -7.97
C SER A 207 -37.54 4.77 -7.00
N THR A 208 -37.43 4.54 -5.68
CA THR A 208 -38.01 5.39 -4.63
C THR A 208 -36.88 6.05 -3.80
N PRO A 209 -36.83 7.39 -3.70
CA PRO A 209 -35.78 8.08 -2.94
C PRO A 209 -35.82 7.74 -1.45
N SER A 210 -34.64 7.53 -0.85
CA SER A 210 -34.46 7.41 0.61
C SER A 210 -33.23 8.18 1.06
N ASN A 211 -33.22 8.59 2.34
CA ASN A 211 -32.17 9.43 2.92
C ASN A 211 -30.92 8.66 3.36
N GLU A 212 -30.94 7.32 3.29
CA GLU A 212 -29.82 6.47 3.68
C GLU A 212 -29.31 5.65 2.49
N GLY A 213 -28.03 5.31 2.45
CA GLY A 213 -27.47 4.38 1.47
C GLY A 213 -28.16 3.02 1.50
N ILE A 214 -27.92 2.18 0.49
CA ILE A 214 -28.38 0.78 0.51
C ILE A 214 -27.59 -0.02 1.55
N LEU A 215 -26.33 0.38 1.78
CA LEU A 215 -25.42 -0.31 2.67
C LEU A 215 -24.81 0.67 3.66
N THR A 216 -25.05 0.45 4.95
CA THR A 216 -24.38 1.23 6.00
C THR A 216 -23.03 0.61 6.37
N LEU A 217 -22.16 1.38 7.02
CA LEU A 217 -20.89 0.85 7.52
C LEU A 217 -21.06 -0.34 8.51
N PRO A 218 -21.98 -0.27 9.50
CA PRO A 218 -22.31 -1.42 10.33
C PRO A 218 -22.68 -2.67 9.51
N ASP A 219 -23.52 -2.53 8.49
CA ASP A 219 -23.98 -3.67 7.69
C ASP A 219 -22.84 -4.27 6.87
N PHE A 220 -21.98 -3.42 6.29
CA PHE A 220 -20.79 -3.85 5.56
C PHE A 220 -19.84 -4.66 6.47
N LEU A 221 -19.57 -4.14 7.67
CA LEU A 221 -18.75 -4.81 8.68
C LEU A 221 -19.37 -6.12 9.17
N TYR A 222 -20.69 -6.14 9.38
CA TYR A 222 -21.42 -7.33 9.80
C TYR A 222 -21.30 -8.46 8.77
N PHE A 223 -21.59 -8.13 7.51
CA PHE A 223 -21.52 -9.07 6.40
C PHE A 223 -20.11 -9.64 6.25
N TRP A 224 -19.09 -8.78 6.17
CA TRP A 224 -17.71 -9.25 5.99
C TRP A 224 -17.19 -9.99 7.22
N GLY A 225 -17.57 -9.59 8.44
CA GLY A 225 -17.23 -10.31 9.66
C GLY A 225 -17.66 -11.79 9.60
N TRP A 226 -18.88 -12.06 9.15
CA TRP A 226 -19.35 -13.43 8.93
C TRP A 226 -18.64 -14.13 7.78
N VAL A 227 -18.39 -13.45 6.65
CA VAL A 227 -17.65 -14.04 5.52
C VAL A 227 -16.25 -14.48 5.97
N PHE A 228 -15.53 -13.67 6.75
CA PHE A 228 -14.24 -14.04 7.33
C PHE A 228 -14.36 -15.31 8.17
N ILE A 229 -15.32 -15.39 9.10
CA ILE A 229 -15.52 -16.57 9.97
C ILE A 229 -15.85 -17.82 9.15
N ILE A 230 -16.78 -17.73 8.20
CA ILE A 230 -17.22 -18.87 7.38
C ILE A 230 -16.06 -19.39 6.54
N ILE A 231 -15.36 -18.50 5.83
CA ILE A 231 -14.26 -18.89 4.94
C ILE A 231 -13.10 -19.47 5.75
N THR A 232 -12.77 -18.88 6.90
CA THR A 232 -11.74 -19.39 7.80
C THR A 232 -12.07 -20.82 8.24
N THR A 233 -13.34 -21.07 8.57
CA THR A 233 -13.83 -22.40 8.96
C THR A 233 -13.70 -23.40 7.80
N LEU A 234 -14.08 -23.01 6.59
CA LEU A 234 -13.93 -23.84 5.40
C LEU A 234 -12.45 -24.16 5.11
N LEU A 235 -11.55 -23.17 5.21
CA LEU A 235 -10.11 -23.38 5.03
C LEU A 235 -9.52 -24.28 6.11
N ALA A 236 -9.94 -24.11 7.36
CA ALA A 236 -9.52 -24.94 8.48
C ALA A 236 -9.83 -26.41 8.25
N LEU A 237 -11.05 -26.71 7.77
CA LEU A 237 -11.56 -28.07 7.56
C LEU A 237 -11.08 -28.72 6.26
N PHE A 238 -11.13 -28.01 5.13
CA PHE A 238 -10.95 -28.62 3.81
C PHE A 238 -9.52 -28.57 3.27
N LYS A 239 -8.77 -27.51 3.55
CA LYS A 239 -7.43 -27.33 2.96
C LYS A 239 -6.40 -27.95 3.89
N HIS A 240 -5.96 -29.19 3.68
CA HIS A 240 -4.86 -29.74 4.49
C HIS A 240 -3.51 -29.17 4.02
N GLU A 241 -2.62 -28.86 4.97
CA GLU A 241 -1.19 -28.65 4.66
C GLU A 241 -0.54 -30.04 4.66
N ASP A 242 0.14 -30.38 3.57
CA ASP A 242 0.99 -31.56 3.57
C ASP A 242 2.07 -31.34 4.64
N SER A 243 2.21 -32.27 5.60
CA SER A 243 3.38 -32.25 6.49
C SER A 243 4.60 -32.39 5.61
N GLU A 244 5.30 -31.29 5.37
CA GLU A 244 6.60 -31.34 4.73
C GLU A 244 7.46 -32.33 5.53
N LYS A 245 8.02 -33.32 4.82
CA LYS A 245 9.24 -33.96 5.28
C LYS A 245 10.25 -32.83 5.36
N MET A 246 10.42 -32.22 6.55
CA MET A 246 11.43 -31.18 6.77
C MET A 246 12.74 -31.70 6.19
N HIS A 247 13.23 -31.06 5.12
CA HIS A 247 14.60 -31.25 4.73
C HIS A 247 15.44 -30.74 5.90
N LYS A 248 16.46 -31.51 6.31
CA LYS A 248 17.37 -31.16 7.44
C LYS A 248 17.99 -29.75 7.33
N ASP A 249 17.97 -29.14 6.14
CA ASP A 249 18.42 -27.76 5.90
C ASP A 249 17.42 -26.68 6.40
N GLU A 250 16.14 -27.01 6.59
CA GLU A 250 15.13 -26.08 7.13
C GLU A 250 15.04 -26.09 8.67
N GLU A 251 15.41 -27.19 9.34
CA GLU A 251 15.56 -27.22 10.81
C GLU A 251 16.60 -26.19 11.29
N LEU A 252 17.63 -25.93 10.48
CA LEU A 252 18.66 -24.92 10.77
C LEU A 252 18.14 -23.47 10.64
N ASN A 253 17.04 -23.26 9.91
CA ASN A 253 16.43 -21.95 9.65
C ASN A 253 15.30 -21.58 10.63
N THR A 254 14.96 -22.46 11.58
CA THR A 254 13.89 -22.26 12.57
C THR A 254 14.29 -21.36 13.75
N ASP A 255 15.56 -20.97 13.87
CA ASP A 255 15.99 -20.06 14.93
C ASP A 255 15.62 -18.61 14.61
N ILE A 256 14.67 -18.05 15.36
CA ILE A 256 14.27 -16.63 15.33
C ILE A 256 15.50 -15.72 15.30
N LYS A 257 16.51 -16.04 16.11
CA LYS A 257 17.74 -15.25 16.23
C LYS A 257 18.53 -15.27 14.93
N HIS A 258 18.55 -16.40 14.22
CA HIS A 258 19.20 -16.49 12.91
C HIS A 258 18.48 -15.63 11.87
N ALA A 259 17.14 -15.66 11.82
CA ALA A 259 16.36 -14.84 10.90
C ALA A 259 16.56 -13.33 11.12
N TYR A 260 16.55 -12.85 12.37
CA TYR A 260 16.87 -11.45 12.67
C TYR A 260 18.34 -11.10 12.38
N LYS A 261 19.27 -12.02 12.66
CA LYS A 261 20.69 -11.82 12.35
C LYS A 261 20.92 -11.69 10.84
N LEU A 262 20.23 -12.49 10.03
CA LEU A 262 20.25 -12.42 8.59
C LEU A 262 19.72 -11.08 8.08
N LEU A 263 18.55 -10.66 8.57
CA LEU A 263 17.98 -9.35 8.24
C LEU A 263 18.94 -8.20 8.58
N TRP A 264 19.56 -8.26 9.76
CA TRP A 264 20.54 -7.29 10.20
C TRP A 264 21.79 -7.25 9.30
N ASN A 265 22.23 -8.41 8.81
CA ASN A 265 23.34 -8.50 7.87
C ASN A 265 22.98 -7.87 6.51
N ILE A 266 21.75 -8.04 6.02
CA ILE A 266 21.26 -7.38 4.79
C ILE A 266 21.32 -5.85 4.96
N VAL A 267 20.76 -5.33 6.05
CA VAL A 267 20.73 -3.88 6.33
C VAL A 267 22.14 -3.28 6.45
N LYS A 268 23.12 -4.07 6.88
CA LYS A 268 24.53 -3.63 6.95
C LYS A 268 25.21 -3.45 5.60
N LEU A 269 24.68 -4.04 4.51
CA LEU A 269 25.28 -3.90 3.18
C LEU A 269 25.27 -2.43 2.75
N PRO A 270 26.39 -1.90 2.22
CA PRO A 270 26.51 -0.48 1.88
C PRO A 270 25.54 -0.05 0.77
N SER A 271 25.29 -0.93 -0.20
CA SER A 271 24.32 -0.72 -1.28
C SER A 271 22.90 -0.62 -0.71
N ILE A 272 22.56 -1.46 0.27
CA ILE A 272 21.24 -1.48 0.92
C ILE A 272 21.01 -0.25 1.78
N LYS A 273 22.03 0.25 2.50
CA LYS A 273 21.92 1.53 3.24
C LYS A 273 21.51 2.68 2.33
N THR A 274 22.07 2.72 1.12
CA THR A 274 21.72 3.76 0.13
C THR A 274 20.29 3.57 -0.38
N ILE A 275 19.86 2.32 -0.63
CA ILE A 275 18.47 2.01 -0.99
C ILE A 275 17.50 2.38 0.13
N ILE A 276 17.83 2.12 1.39
CA ILE A 276 16.98 2.47 2.54
C ILE A 276 16.71 3.98 2.53
N ILE A 277 17.76 4.80 2.43
CA ILE A 277 17.60 6.26 2.38
C ILE A 277 16.74 6.66 1.17
N PHE A 278 17.02 6.07 0.00
CA PHE A 278 16.23 6.29 -1.20
C PHE A 278 14.75 5.99 -0.99
N LEU A 279 14.40 4.78 -0.52
CA LEU A 279 13.01 4.36 -0.34
C LEU A 279 12.27 5.22 0.69
N LEU A 280 12.95 5.60 1.78
CA LEU A 280 12.35 6.42 2.83
C LEU A 280 12.12 7.87 2.40
N THR A 281 12.87 8.41 1.43
CA THR A 281 12.80 9.84 1.10
C THR A 281 12.22 10.15 -0.29
N ALA A 282 12.13 9.16 -1.18
CA ALA A 282 11.72 9.37 -2.57
C ALA A 282 10.30 9.94 -2.73
N LYS A 283 9.39 9.64 -1.79
CA LYS A 283 7.98 10.01 -1.89
C LYS A 283 7.61 11.31 -1.17
N ILE A 284 8.56 11.98 -0.50
CA ILE A 284 8.32 13.27 0.17
C ILE A 284 7.80 14.32 -0.82
N GLY A 285 8.32 14.32 -2.05
CA GLY A 285 7.88 15.28 -3.07
C GLY A 285 6.43 15.10 -3.56
N PHE A 286 5.80 13.96 -3.25
CA PHE A 286 4.43 13.65 -3.66
C PHE A 286 3.44 13.67 -2.49
N SER A 287 3.90 13.86 -1.24
CA SER A 287 3.08 13.61 -0.06
C SER A 287 1.84 14.49 0.02
N ALA A 288 1.96 15.80 -0.24
CA ALA A 288 0.81 16.71 -0.30
C ALA A 288 -0.17 16.31 -1.41
N CYS A 289 0.37 15.94 -2.58
CA CYS A 289 -0.44 15.51 -3.73
C CYS A 289 -1.22 14.22 -3.43
N ASP A 290 -0.54 13.19 -2.91
CA ASP A 290 -1.10 11.86 -2.72
C ASP A 290 -2.00 11.77 -1.48
N ALA A 291 -1.69 12.48 -0.39
CA ALA A 291 -2.40 12.36 0.89
C ALA A 291 -3.48 13.43 1.10
N VAL A 292 -3.28 14.66 0.63
CA VAL A 292 -4.11 15.82 1.00
C VAL A 292 -5.09 16.21 -0.12
N THR A 293 -4.67 16.15 -1.39
CA THR A 293 -5.49 16.61 -2.54
C THR A 293 -6.88 15.98 -2.59
N GLY A 294 -7.00 14.67 -2.35
CA GLY A 294 -8.28 13.97 -2.39
C GLY A 294 -9.27 14.50 -1.36
N LEU A 295 -8.80 14.74 -0.12
CA LEU A 295 -9.58 15.34 0.95
C LEU A 295 -10.00 16.78 0.60
N LYS A 296 -9.07 17.56 0.04
CA LYS A 296 -9.32 18.94 -0.39
C LYS A 296 -10.31 19.06 -1.55
N LEU A 297 -10.31 18.11 -2.49
CA LEU A 297 -11.30 18.07 -3.57
C LEU A 297 -12.70 17.77 -3.05
N VAL A 298 -12.81 16.89 -2.04
CA VAL A 298 -14.09 16.61 -1.37
C VAL A 298 -14.54 17.81 -0.55
N GLU A 299 -13.63 18.46 0.19
CA GLU A 299 -13.88 19.72 0.92
C GLU A 299 -14.34 20.84 -0.02
N ALA A 300 -13.79 20.91 -1.23
CA ALA A 300 -14.17 21.86 -2.28
C ALA A 300 -15.53 21.58 -2.94
N GLY A 301 -16.23 20.51 -2.55
CA GLY A 301 -17.61 20.22 -2.94
C GLY A 301 -17.80 19.04 -3.90
N ILE A 302 -16.74 18.30 -4.26
CA ILE A 302 -16.89 17.05 -5.03
C ILE A 302 -17.50 15.98 -4.11
N PRO A 303 -18.64 15.37 -4.47
CA PRO A 303 -19.21 14.30 -3.68
C PRO A 303 -18.22 13.13 -3.52
N LYS A 304 -18.10 12.62 -2.30
CA LYS A 304 -17.14 11.58 -1.89
C LYS A 304 -17.29 10.30 -2.73
N GLU A 305 -18.50 9.95 -3.12
CA GLU A 305 -18.81 8.81 -3.98
C GLU A 305 -18.36 9.05 -5.43
N LYS A 306 -18.49 10.27 -5.97
CA LYS A 306 -17.98 10.60 -7.31
C LYS A 306 -16.45 10.55 -7.34
N PHE A 307 -15.81 11.02 -6.27
CA PHE A 307 -14.36 10.90 -6.11
C PHE A 307 -13.93 9.44 -6.08
N ALA A 308 -14.60 8.59 -5.29
CA ALA A 308 -14.31 7.16 -5.22
C ALA A 308 -14.51 6.45 -6.58
N LEU A 309 -15.56 6.82 -7.34
CA LEU A 309 -15.84 6.26 -8.67
C LEU A 309 -14.77 6.57 -9.71
N MET A 310 -13.93 7.60 -9.52
CA MET A 310 -12.79 7.83 -10.41
C MET A 310 -11.79 6.67 -10.41
N ALA A 311 -11.73 5.88 -9.33
CA ALA A 311 -10.86 4.71 -9.29
C ALA A 311 -11.30 3.59 -10.27
N VAL A 312 -12.60 3.54 -10.67
CA VAL A 312 -13.13 2.53 -11.60
C VAL A 312 -12.34 2.51 -12.93
N PRO A 313 -12.21 3.62 -13.68
CA PRO A 313 -11.41 3.64 -14.90
C PRO A 313 -9.90 3.47 -14.65
N MET A 314 -9.41 3.74 -13.44
CA MET A 314 -7.99 3.57 -13.11
C MET A 314 -7.58 2.12 -12.89
N ILE A 315 -8.48 1.24 -12.42
CA ILE A 315 -8.17 -0.16 -12.11
C ILE A 315 -7.72 -0.96 -13.34
N PRO A 316 -8.44 -0.93 -14.49
CA PRO A 316 -7.96 -1.58 -15.70
C PRO A 316 -6.56 -1.09 -16.10
N LEU A 317 -6.29 0.21 -15.94
CA LEU A 317 -4.97 0.77 -16.19
C LEU A 317 -3.94 0.21 -15.20
N GLN A 318 -4.24 0.10 -13.91
CA GLN A 318 -3.33 -0.48 -12.92
C GLN A 318 -2.95 -1.94 -13.22
N ILE A 319 -3.86 -2.71 -13.82
CA ILE A 319 -3.62 -4.12 -14.17
C ILE A 319 -2.88 -4.23 -15.51
N LEU A 320 -3.27 -3.46 -16.53
CA LEU A 320 -2.74 -3.58 -17.89
C LEU A 320 -1.40 -2.85 -18.08
N LEU A 321 -1.21 -1.73 -17.38
CA LEU A 321 -0.05 -0.87 -17.57
C LEU A 321 1.28 -1.55 -17.16
N PRO A 322 1.37 -2.31 -16.04
CA PRO A 322 2.57 -3.10 -15.74
C PRO A 322 2.95 -4.07 -16.84
N LEU A 323 1.96 -4.69 -17.51
CA LEU A 323 2.22 -5.60 -18.63
C LEU A 323 2.81 -4.85 -19.83
N ALA A 324 2.30 -3.66 -20.14
CA ALA A 324 2.82 -2.82 -21.21
C ALA A 324 4.23 -2.28 -20.91
N ILE A 325 4.47 -1.85 -19.66
CA ILE A 325 5.73 -1.25 -19.22
C ILE A 325 6.81 -2.31 -18.96
N SER A 326 6.42 -3.57 -18.69
CA SER A 326 7.34 -4.66 -18.39
C SER A 326 8.51 -4.78 -19.37
N LYS A 327 8.26 -4.56 -20.67
CA LYS A 327 9.28 -4.60 -21.74
C LYS A 327 10.41 -3.59 -21.50
N TYR A 328 10.10 -2.45 -20.90
CA TYR A 328 11.06 -1.38 -20.60
C TYR A 328 11.73 -1.55 -19.24
N THR A 329 11.16 -2.34 -18.33
CA THR A 329 11.71 -2.58 -16.98
C THR A 329 12.48 -3.89 -16.85
N VAL A 330 12.38 -4.81 -17.80
CA VAL A 330 13.16 -6.07 -17.81
C VAL A 330 14.65 -5.87 -18.17
N GLY A 331 15.03 -4.66 -18.60
CA GLY A 331 16.40 -4.33 -18.98
C GLY A 331 17.41 -4.25 -17.81
N PRO A 332 18.69 -3.97 -18.10
CA PRO A 332 19.73 -3.85 -17.08
C PRO A 332 19.51 -2.67 -16.13
N ARG A 333 18.71 -1.67 -16.53
CA ARG A 333 18.54 -0.39 -15.82
C ARG A 333 17.05 -0.03 -15.59
N PRO A 334 16.31 -0.80 -14.76
CA PRO A 334 14.88 -0.57 -14.53
C PRO A 334 14.57 0.80 -13.89
N MET A 335 15.46 1.34 -13.07
CA MET A 335 15.24 2.60 -12.35
C MET A 335 15.41 3.83 -13.25
N ASP A 336 15.86 3.68 -14.49
CA ASP A 336 15.83 4.79 -15.47
C ASP A 336 14.38 5.21 -15.74
N VAL A 337 13.45 4.25 -15.84
CA VAL A 337 12.01 4.50 -15.98
C VAL A 337 11.48 5.29 -14.78
N TYR A 338 11.95 4.96 -13.57
CA TYR A 338 11.59 5.68 -12.34
C TYR A 338 12.00 7.16 -12.42
N ILE A 339 13.26 7.42 -12.79
CA ILE A 339 13.82 8.79 -12.89
C ILE A 339 13.12 9.58 -14.00
N MET A 340 12.76 8.94 -15.10
CA MET A 340 12.05 9.60 -16.21
C MET A 340 10.61 9.96 -15.86
N ALA A 341 9.90 9.11 -15.12
CA ALA A 341 8.52 9.38 -14.69
C ALA A 341 8.43 10.43 -13.56
N MET A 342 9.43 10.49 -12.69
CA MET A 342 9.45 11.34 -11.50
C MET A 342 9.15 12.84 -11.76
N PRO A 343 9.79 13.56 -12.71
CA PRO A 343 9.52 14.98 -12.93
C PRO A 343 8.08 15.26 -13.37
N TYR A 344 7.47 14.37 -14.15
CA TYR A 344 6.08 14.52 -14.56
C TYR A 344 5.11 14.28 -13.41
N ARG A 345 5.42 13.33 -12.52
CA ARG A 345 4.67 13.13 -11.28
C ARG A 345 4.78 14.34 -10.34
N LEU A 346 5.97 14.96 -10.24
CA LEU A 346 6.16 16.18 -9.46
C LEU A 346 5.35 17.33 -10.04
N ALA A 347 5.40 17.53 -11.37
CA ALA A 347 4.61 18.55 -12.06
C ALA A 347 3.10 18.35 -11.87
N PHE A 348 2.63 17.10 -11.79
CA PHE A 348 1.23 16.81 -11.49
C PHE A 348 0.80 17.35 -10.13
N GLY A 349 1.68 17.46 -9.14
CA GLY A 349 1.36 18.09 -7.85
C GLY A 349 0.90 19.54 -7.98
N LEU A 350 1.45 20.31 -8.92
CA LEU A 350 0.96 21.66 -9.23
C LEU A 350 -0.39 21.62 -9.95
N VAL A 351 -0.58 20.69 -10.87
CA VAL A 351 -1.87 20.50 -11.56
C VAL A 351 -2.96 20.16 -10.55
N ALA A 352 -2.67 19.27 -9.59
CA ALA A 352 -3.55 18.90 -8.50
C ALA A 352 -3.92 20.11 -7.62
N ALA A 353 -2.94 20.95 -7.26
CA ALA A 353 -3.19 22.17 -6.50
C ALA A 353 -4.10 23.15 -7.28
N VAL A 354 -3.86 23.33 -8.59
CA VAL A 354 -4.72 24.16 -9.45
C VAL A 354 -6.14 23.58 -9.54
N LEU A 355 -6.29 22.26 -9.64
CA LEU A 355 -7.61 21.62 -9.64
C LEU A 355 -8.37 21.92 -8.33
N VAL A 356 -7.70 21.78 -7.18
CA VAL A 356 -8.31 22.12 -5.88
C VAL A 356 -8.75 23.59 -5.85
N TYR A 357 -7.92 24.51 -6.35
CA TYR A 357 -8.25 25.94 -6.40
C TYR A 357 -9.45 26.25 -7.28
N VAL A 358 -9.55 25.59 -8.44
CA VAL A 358 -10.61 25.85 -9.43
C VAL A 358 -11.94 25.17 -9.05
N THR A 359 -11.89 24.07 -8.31
CA THR A 359 -13.07 23.24 -7.98
C THR A 359 -14.24 24.02 -7.38
N PRO A 360 -14.06 24.88 -6.36
CA PRO A 360 -15.17 25.63 -5.74
C PRO A 360 -15.90 26.59 -6.70
N TYR A 361 -15.22 27.07 -7.75
CA TYR A 361 -15.82 27.97 -8.74
C TYR A 361 -16.67 27.24 -9.78
N ILE A 362 -16.42 25.94 -9.97
CA ILE A 362 -17.11 25.10 -10.95
C ILE A 362 -18.21 24.26 -10.30
N VAL A 363 -17.96 23.76 -9.09
CA VAL A 363 -18.86 22.84 -8.39
C VAL A 363 -19.74 23.62 -7.43
N THR A 364 -20.98 23.90 -7.84
CA THR A 364 -21.98 24.58 -7.00
C THR A 364 -23.01 23.57 -6.48
N GLY A 365 -23.22 23.53 -5.16
CA GLY A 365 -24.25 22.69 -4.53
C GLY A 365 -24.05 21.18 -4.71
N GLY A 366 -22.80 20.71 -4.80
CA GLY A 366 -22.47 19.29 -5.00
C GLY A 366 -22.71 18.77 -6.42
N HIS A 367 -23.22 19.60 -7.33
CA HIS A 367 -23.37 19.22 -8.73
C HIS A 367 -22.06 19.41 -9.47
N VAL A 368 -21.38 18.30 -9.76
CA VAL A 368 -20.16 18.27 -10.59
C VAL A 368 -20.56 18.19 -12.07
N PRO A 369 -20.26 19.22 -12.89
CA PRO A 369 -20.53 19.19 -14.32
C PRO A 369 -19.78 18.05 -15.03
N ALA A 370 -20.42 17.42 -16.03
CA ALA A 370 -19.85 16.27 -16.73
C ALA A 370 -18.50 16.57 -17.39
N TYR A 371 -18.33 17.76 -17.98
CA TYR A 371 -17.06 18.15 -18.60
C TYR A 371 -15.91 18.20 -17.58
N TYR A 372 -16.18 18.75 -16.39
CA TYR A 372 -15.18 18.87 -15.33
C TYR A 372 -14.81 17.48 -14.80
N PHE A 373 -15.80 16.61 -14.61
CA PHE A 373 -15.57 15.23 -14.20
C PHE A 373 -14.75 14.42 -15.23
N ILE A 374 -14.98 14.61 -16.53
CA ILE A 374 -14.18 13.98 -17.60
C ILE A 374 -12.73 14.49 -17.56
N VAL A 375 -12.52 15.79 -17.39
CA VAL A 375 -11.18 16.38 -17.26
C VAL A 375 -10.46 15.83 -16.03
N LEU A 376 -11.16 15.74 -14.89
CA LEU A 376 -10.65 15.17 -13.65
C LEU A 376 -10.18 13.72 -13.87
N ILE A 377 -11.03 12.87 -14.47
CA ILE A 377 -10.67 11.49 -14.80
C ILE A 377 -9.45 11.44 -15.73
N ALA A 378 -9.42 12.24 -16.79
CA ALA A 378 -8.31 12.25 -17.74
C ALA A 378 -6.98 12.64 -17.06
N LEU A 379 -6.99 13.65 -16.20
CA LEU A 379 -5.81 14.09 -15.46
C LEU A 379 -5.34 13.02 -14.46
N TYR A 380 -6.25 12.38 -13.72
CA TYR A 380 -5.89 11.31 -12.82
C TYR A 380 -5.44 10.03 -13.54
N LEU A 381 -5.94 9.73 -14.74
CA LEU A 381 -5.41 8.65 -15.58
C LEU A 381 -3.95 8.93 -15.97
N ILE A 382 -3.63 10.17 -16.35
CA ILE A 382 -2.24 10.58 -16.63
C ILE A 382 -1.37 10.44 -15.38
N HIS A 383 -1.85 10.90 -14.21
CA HIS A 383 -1.16 10.70 -12.93
C HIS A 383 -0.90 9.22 -12.64
N GLN A 384 -1.91 8.38 -12.86
CA GLN A 384 -1.83 6.94 -12.63
C GLN A 384 -0.73 6.29 -13.50
N VAL A 385 -0.55 6.75 -14.74
CA VAL A 385 0.54 6.26 -15.62
C VAL A 385 1.90 6.48 -14.97
N PHE A 386 2.19 7.69 -14.48
CA PHE A 386 3.49 7.99 -13.86
C PHE A 386 3.69 7.22 -12.55
N THR A 387 2.65 7.15 -11.72
CA THR A 387 2.69 6.43 -10.44
C THR A 387 2.93 4.93 -10.63
N SER A 388 2.19 4.29 -11.54
CA SER A 388 2.38 2.88 -11.86
C SER A 388 3.75 2.62 -12.51
N SER A 389 4.24 3.49 -13.38
CA SER A 389 5.58 3.38 -13.99
C SER A 389 6.68 3.33 -12.93
N MET A 390 6.62 4.22 -11.93
CA MET A 390 7.57 4.25 -10.82
C MET A 390 7.46 3.00 -9.94
N PHE A 391 6.24 2.51 -9.67
CA PHE A 391 6.03 1.30 -8.88
C PHE A 391 6.63 0.06 -9.56
N VAL A 392 6.34 -0.14 -10.85
CA VAL A 392 6.84 -1.29 -11.62
C VAL A 392 8.36 -1.26 -11.74
N ALA A 393 8.94 -0.08 -11.99
CA ALA A 393 10.40 0.10 -12.01
C ALA A 393 11.05 -0.29 -10.67
N SER A 394 10.46 0.12 -9.54
CA SER A 394 10.95 -0.22 -8.20
C SER A 394 10.88 -1.73 -7.94
N MET A 395 9.75 -2.36 -8.27
CA MET A 395 9.57 -3.80 -8.09
C MET A 395 10.50 -4.64 -8.97
N ALA A 396 10.70 -4.23 -10.23
CA ALA A 396 11.67 -4.87 -11.12
C ALA A 396 13.10 -4.75 -10.58
N PHE A 397 13.45 -3.59 -10.00
CA PHE A 397 14.75 -3.41 -9.36
C PHE A 397 14.89 -4.29 -8.10
N PHE A 398 13.86 -4.39 -7.25
CA PHE A 398 13.87 -5.24 -6.06
C PHE A 398 14.05 -6.71 -6.39
N ALA A 399 13.30 -7.21 -7.37
CA ALA A 399 13.41 -8.58 -7.84
C ALA A 399 14.81 -8.88 -8.39
N LYS A 400 15.44 -7.90 -9.05
CA LYS A 400 16.80 -8.05 -9.59
C LYS A 400 17.89 -8.09 -8.51
N ILE A 401 17.82 -7.23 -7.49
CA ILE A 401 18.88 -7.12 -6.48
C ILE A 401 18.75 -8.15 -5.35
N SER A 402 17.57 -8.75 -5.17
CA SER A 402 17.33 -9.69 -4.08
C SER A 402 18.10 -10.98 -4.32
N ASP A 403 18.88 -11.40 -3.31
CA ASP A 403 19.65 -12.64 -3.37
C ASP A 403 18.70 -13.85 -3.37
N PRO A 404 18.75 -14.74 -4.38
CA PRO A 404 17.88 -15.92 -4.45
C PRO A 404 17.94 -16.83 -3.21
N ALA A 405 19.07 -16.87 -2.51
CA ALA A 405 19.23 -17.69 -1.30
C ALA A 405 18.40 -17.18 -0.11
N VAL A 406 18.09 -15.88 -0.08
CA VAL A 406 17.36 -15.22 1.02
C VAL A 406 16.24 -14.31 0.49
N GLY A 407 15.73 -14.63 -0.69
CA GLY A 407 14.88 -13.75 -1.48
C GLY A 407 13.59 -13.34 -0.77
N GLY A 408 12.99 -14.23 0.02
CA GLY A 408 11.78 -13.94 0.79
C GLY A 408 11.97 -12.82 1.81
N THR A 409 12.96 -12.95 2.71
CA THR A 409 13.27 -11.93 3.72
C THR A 409 13.74 -10.61 3.09
N TYR A 410 14.51 -10.69 2.00
CA TYR A 410 15.02 -9.52 1.28
C TYR A 410 13.89 -8.71 0.62
N MET A 411 12.98 -9.39 -0.09
CA MET A 411 11.83 -8.75 -0.72
C MET A 411 10.89 -8.14 0.31
N THR A 412 10.62 -8.85 1.41
CA THR A 412 9.81 -8.31 2.51
C THR A 412 10.43 -7.04 3.10
N LEU A 413 11.75 -7.02 3.35
CA LEU A 413 12.45 -5.81 3.81
C LEU A 413 12.24 -4.63 2.86
N LEU A 414 12.47 -4.82 1.55
CA LEU A 414 12.35 -3.75 0.56
C LEU A 414 10.90 -3.25 0.43
N ASN A 415 9.92 -4.15 0.43
CA ASN A 415 8.51 -3.80 0.38
C ASN A 415 8.08 -3.02 1.64
N THR A 416 8.49 -3.48 2.82
CA THR A 416 8.22 -2.80 4.09
C THR A 416 8.83 -1.40 4.11
N LEU A 417 10.06 -1.23 3.63
CA LEU A 417 10.70 0.10 3.52
C LEU A 417 10.01 1.01 2.50
N SER A 418 9.56 0.47 1.37
CA SER A 418 8.80 1.21 0.35
C SER A 418 7.44 1.69 0.84
N ASN A 419 6.77 0.87 1.67
CA ASN A 419 5.53 1.23 2.36
C ASN A 419 5.79 2.31 3.41
N LEU A 420 6.82 2.13 4.24
CA LEU A 420 7.19 3.10 5.27
C LEU A 420 7.49 4.46 4.63
N GLY A 421 8.28 4.47 3.56
CA GLY A 421 8.59 5.66 2.77
C GLY A 421 7.39 6.32 2.08
N ALA A 422 6.24 5.64 1.99
CA ALA A 422 4.98 6.23 1.52
C ALA A 422 4.15 6.79 2.68
N ASN A 423 4.08 6.04 3.77
CA ASN A 423 3.18 6.33 4.88
C ASN A 423 3.68 7.49 5.75
N TRP A 424 4.97 7.53 6.10
CA TRP A 424 5.47 8.61 6.97
C TRP A 424 5.38 10.00 6.33
N PRO A 425 5.68 10.21 5.03
CA PRO A 425 5.49 11.52 4.41
C PRO A 425 4.02 11.87 4.27
N ALA A 426 3.14 10.90 4.01
CA ALA A 426 1.70 11.13 3.93
C ALA A 426 1.12 11.56 5.30
N THR A 427 1.50 10.89 6.39
CA THR A 427 1.14 11.28 7.76
C THR A 427 1.67 12.68 8.10
N ALA A 428 2.94 12.96 7.75
CA ALA A 428 3.53 14.27 7.96
C ALA A 428 2.79 15.36 7.18
N ALA A 429 2.42 15.10 5.92
CA ALA A 429 1.68 16.03 5.09
C ALA A 429 0.36 16.43 5.73
N LEU A 430 -0.49 15.46 6.07
CA LEU A 430 -1.75 15.68 6.78
C LEU A 430 -1.56 16.48 8.08
N TRP A 431 -0.48 16.23 8.82
CA TRP A 431 -0.20 16.92 10.08
C TRP A 431 0.21 18.38 9.88
N PHE A 432 0.91 18.72 8.79
CA PHE A 432 1.39 20.08 8.52
C PHE A 432 0.35 21.00 7.86
N VAL A 433 -0.75 20.48 7.31
CA VAL A 433 -1.81 21.31 6.71
C VAL A 433 -2.35 22.34 7.70
N ASP A 434 -2.76 21.91 8.89
CA ASP A 434 -3.39 22.81 9.88
C ASP A 434 -2.43 23.88 10.42
N PRO A 435 -1.18 23.56 10.85
CA PRO A 435 -0.20 24.57 11.28
C PRO A 435 0.22 25.56 10.19
N LEU A 436 0.18 25.16 8.92
CA LEU A 436 0.50 26.03 7.79
C LEU A 436 -0.70 26.87 7.32
N THR A 437 -1.91 26.58 7.80
CA THR A 437 -3.13 27.29 7.43
C THR A 437 -3.28 28.56 8.26
N TYR A 438 -3.32 29.71 7.59
CA TYR A 438 -3.55 31.00 8.23
C TYR A 438 -5.03 31.38 8.17
N ARG A 439 -5.61 31.58 9.36
CA ARG A 439 -7.01 31.99 9.57
C ARG A 439 -7.00 33.35 10.26
N GLN A 440 -8.07 34.12 10.07
CA GLN A 440 -8.21 35.40 10.74
C GLN A 440 -9.66 35.58 11.18
N CYS A 441 -9.86 36.06 12.40
CA CYS A 441 -11.19 36.38 12.90
C CYS A 441 -11.77 37.58 12.14
N SER A 442 -13.06 37.51 11.79
CA SER A 442 -13.74 38.59 11.06
C SER A 442 -13.87 39.89 11.87
N THR A 443 -13.87 39.80 13.20
CA THR A 443 -14.10 40.91 14.13
C THR A 443 -12.82 41.44 14.77
N ASP A 444 -11.77 40.62 14.87
CA ASP A 444 -10.49 40.99 15.47
C ASP A 444 -9.31 40.57 14.57
N PRO A 445 -8.61 41.52 13.93
CA PRO A 445 -7.46 41.23 13.09
C PRO A 445 -6.27 40.61 13.83
N SER A 446 -6.21 40.69 15.16
CA SER A 446 -5.12 40.15 15.99
C SER A 446 -5.33 38.70 16.40
N ASN A 447 -6.54 38.16 16.19
CA ASN A 447 -6.88 36.78 16.49
C ASN A 447 -6.73 35.91 15.23
N ASP A 448 -5.67 35.10 15.20
CA ASP A 448 -5.32 34.23 14.09
C ASP A 448 -6.07 32.87 14.10
N CYS A 449 -7.06 32.68 15.00
CA CYS A 449 -7.92 31.49 15.06
C CYS A 449 -7.14 30.14 15.05
N SER A 450 -5.91 30.15 15.57
CA SER A 450 -4.97 29.04 15.45
C SER A 450 -5.28 27.94 16.47
N THR A 451 -5.62 28.34 17.70
CA THR A 451 -6.00 27.46 18.80
C THR A 451 -7.51 27.31 18.95
N ILE A 452 -7.97 26.24 19.61
CA ILE A 452 -9.40 26.02 19.89
C ILE A 452 -9.97 27.19 20.71
N SER A 453 -9.21 27.66 21.71
CA SER A 453 -9.55 28.81 22.54
C SER A 453 -9.68 30.11 21.75
N GLU A 454 -8.81 30.35 20.76
CA GLU A 454 -8.89 31.52 19.89
C GLU A 454 -10.12 31.50 18.98
N ARG A 455 -10.52 30.31 18.51
CA ARG A 455 -11.75 30.15 17.72
C ARG A 455 -12.99 30.37 18.55
N GLU A 456 -13.04 29.80 19.76
CA GLU A 456 -14.14 30.02 20.71
C GLU A 456 -14.25 31.52 21.07
N LEU A 457 -13.13 32.19 21.34
CA LEU A 457 -13.08 33.62 21.58
C LEU A 457 -13.61 34.45 20.39
N CYS A 458 -13.27 34.07 19.15
CA CYS A 458 -13.76 34.72 17.95
C CYS A 458 -15.28 34.54 17.76
N MET A 459 -15.78 33.33 18.03
CA MET A 459 -17.22 33.01 17.92
C MET A 459 -18.06 33.72 18.98
N ASP A 460 -17.55 33.79 20.22
CA ASP A 460 -18.22 34.44 21.34
C ASP A 460 -18.23 35.98 21.19
N THR A 461 -17.25 36.55 20.50
CA THR A 461 -17.14 38.00 20.30
C THR A 461 -17.93 38.43 19.06
N HIS A 462 -19.15 38.94 19.27
CA HIS A 462 -20.00 39.55 18.24
C HIS A 462 -20.35 38.64 17.03
N ASN A 463 -20.53 37.33 17.23
CA ASN A 463 -20.74 36.35 16.15
C ASN A 463 -19.60 36.39 15.10
N GLY A 464 -18.35 36.51 15.54
CA GLY A 464 -17.20 36.46 14.66
C GLY A 464 -17.06 35.09 13.97
N ALA A 465 -16.71 35.11 12.69
CA ALA A 465 -16.37 33.90 11.93
C ALA A 465 -14.86 33.88 11.66
N CYS A 466 -14.24 32.73 11.90
CA CYS A 466 -12.84 32.52 11.52
C CYS A 466 -12.76 32.24 10.02
N ASN A 467 -12.39 33.26 9.24
CA ASN A 467 -12.25 33.14 7.80
C ASN A 467 -10.85 32.63 7.47
N MET A 468 -10.77 31.63 6.60
CA MET A 468 -9.50 31.14 6.07
C MET A 468 -8.98 32.12 5.02
N GLN A 469 -7.79 32.66 5.26
CA GLN A 469 -7.13 33.58 4.32
C GLN A 469 -6.18 32.81 3.39
N PHE A 470 -5.35 31.93 3.96
CA PHE A 470 -4.43 31.07 3.22
C PHE A 470 -4.52 29.63 3.70
N ASP A 471 -4.75 28.72 2.75
CA ASP A 471 -4.76 27.28 3.01
C ASP A 471 -3.34 26.71 2.99
N GLY A 472 -2.94 26.05 4.08
CA GLY A 472 -1.62 25.45 4.23
C GLY A 472 -1.29 24.42 3.16
N TYR A 473 -2.31 23.79 2.56
CA TYR A 473 -2.14 22.84 1.46
C TYR A 473 -1.37 23.42 0.26
N TYR A 474 -1.58 24.68 -0.11
CA TYR A 474 -0.88 25.29 -1.25
C TYR A 474 0.60 25.54 -0.93
N ILE A 475 0.89 26.01 0.29
CA ILE A 475 2.26 26.21 0.78
C ILE A 475 2.99 24.87 0.80
N GLU A 476 2.36 23.85 1.38
CA GLU A 476 2.90 22.52 1.47
C GLU A 476 3.14 21.88 0.09
N SER A 477 2.21 22.04 -0.86
CA SER A 477 2.35 21.55 -2.23
C SER A 477 3.58 22.14 -2.94
N ILE A 478 3.85 23.44 -2.74
CA ILE A 478 5.04 24.11 -3.28
C ILE A 478 6.32 23.59 -2.60
N LEU A 479 6.30 23.43 -1.27
CA LEU A 479 7.44 22.90 -0.52
C LEU A 479 7.77 21.46 -0.94
N CYS A 480 6.77 20.58 -1.05
CA CYS A 480 6.92 19.22 -1.57
C CYS A 480 7.53 19.22 -2.98
N LEU A 481 7.08 20.12 -3.86
CA LEU A 481 7.63 20.24 -5.21
C LEU A 481 9.12 20.59 -5.19
N ILE A 482 9.51 21.62 -4.41
CA ILE A 482 10.90 22.08 -4.29
C ILE A 482 11.78 20.95 -3.74
N ILE A 483 11.34 20.31 -2.65
CA ILE A 483 12.04 19.16 -2.05
C ILE A 483 12.15 18.02 -3.06
N GLY A 484 11.08 17.73 -3.80
CA GLY A 484 11.04 16.68 -4.82
C GLY A 484 12.04 16.89 -5.95
N PHE A 485 12.15 18.10 -6.49
CA PHE A 485 13.14 18.40 -7.55
C PHE A 485 14.58 18.42 -7.02
N ALA A 486 14.79 18.94 -5.81
CA ALA A 486 16.09 18.88 -5.14
C ALA A 486 16.51 17.41 -4.92
N TRP A 487 15.57 16.58 -4.45
CA TRP A 487 15.76 15.16 -4.28
C TRP A 487 16.03 14.45 -5.61
N LEU A 488 15.30 14.76 -6.70
CA LEU A 488 15.50 14.15 -8.02
C LEU A 488 16.94 14.37 -8.52
N ARG A 489 17.52 15.55 -8.30
CA ARG A 489 18.91 15.86 -8.67
C ARG A 489 19.92 14.98 -7.91
N TRP A 490 19.69 14.77 -6.63
CA TRP A 490 20.52 13.89 -5.79
C TRP A 490 20.29 12.41 -6.11
N GLY A 491 19.02 11.99 -6.18
CA GLY A 491 18.55 10.63 -6.40
C GLY A 491 18.99 10.07 -7.74
N ARG A 492 18.95 10.85 -8.83
CA ARG A 492 19.45 10.42 -10.15
C ARG A 492 20.88 9.91 -10.07
N ARG A 493 21.80 10.69 -9.46
CA ARG A 493 23.21 10.32 -9.31
C ARG A 493 23.40 9.04 -8.49
N LYS A 494 22.61 8.88 -7.42
CA LYS A 494 22.70 7.70 -6.54
C LYS A 494 22.12 6.45 -7.19
N ILE A 495 20.99 6.56 -7.90
CA ILE A 495 20.41 5.45 -8.65
C ILE A 495 21.36 4.97 -9.74
N ASP A 496 21.97 5.87 -10.51
CA ASP A 496 22.96 5.51 -11.55
C ASP A 496 24.12 4.70 -10.96
N LEU A 497 24.62 5.11 -9.80
CA LEU A 497 25.65 4.38 -9.06
C LEU A 497 25.16 3.01 -8.58
N LEU A 498 23.92 2.89 -8.10
CA LEU A 498 23.38 1.62 -7.60
C LEU A 498 23.14 0.63 -8.76
N GLN A 499 22.62 1.08 -9.89
CA GLN A 499 22.34 0.23 -11.05
C GLN A 499 23.60 -0.34 -11.72
N THR A 500 24.75 0.31 -11.54
CA THR A 500 26.04 -0.12 -12.09
C THR A 500 26.84 -1.04 -11.17
N ARG A 501 26.37 -1.28 -9.93
CA ARG A 501 27.06 -2.18 -8.99
C ARG A 501 26.97 -3.64 -9.44
N PRO A 502 28.04 -4.44 -9.27
CA PRO A 502 28.00 -5.88 -9.57
C PRO A 502 27.05 -6.61 -8.62
N MET A 503 26.51 -7.75 -9.07
CA MET A 503 25.58 -8.56 -8.28
C MET A 503 26.15 -9.02 -6.93
N SER A 504 27.48 -9.12 -6.80
CA SER A 504 28.16 -9.43 -5.54
C SER A 504 27.94 -8.39 -4.44
N ALA A 505 27.68 -7.13 -4.80
CA ALA A 505 27.43 -6.04 -3.85
C ALA A 505 26.05 -6.13 -3.15
N TRP A 506 25.21 -7.07 -3.58
CA TRP A 506 23.85 -7.28 -3.10
C TRP A 506 23.66 -8.60 -2.36
N LYS A 507 24.62 -9.53 -2.50
CA LYS A 507 24.58 -10.86 -1.90
C LYS A 507 25.23 -10.87 -0.53
N ILE A 508 24.70 -11.70 0.36
CA ILE A 508 25.32 -11.94 1.66
C ILE A 508 26.34 -13.06 1.49
N ILE A 509 27.59 -12.83 1.90
CA ILE A 509 28.55 -13.92 2.05
C ILE A 509 28.17 -14.64 3.35
N LEU A 510 27.40 -15.71 3.24
CA LEU A 510 27.22 -16.64 4.35
C LEU A 510 28.59 -17.27 4.62
N SER A 511 29.30 -16.80 5.64
CA SER A 511 30.48 -17.51 6.13
C SER A 511 29.97 -18.90 6.52
N LYS A 512 30.45 -19.96 5.87
CA LYS A 512 30.27 -21.33 6.36
C LYS A 512 30.64 -21.31 7.84
N GLN A 513 29.66 -21.41 8.73
CA GLN A 513 29.95 -21.68 10.13
C GLN A 513 30.72 -23.00 10.11
N ASN A 514 31.92 -22.99 10.68
CA ASN A 514 32.76 -24.16 10.80
C ASN A 514 31.92 -25.32 11.33
N ARG A 515 32.01 -26.44 10.60
CA ARG A 515 31.45 -27.75 10.96
C ARG A 515 31.75 -28.13 12.40
#